data_AF-A0A0X3THQ3-F1
#
_entry.id   AF-A0A0X3THQ3-F1
#
_cell.length_a   1.000
_cell.length_b   1.000
_cell.length_c   1.000
_cell.angle_alpha   90.00
_cell.angle_beta   90.00
_cell.angle_gamma   90.00
#
_symmetry.space_group_name_H-M   'P 1'
#
loop_
_entity.id
_entity.type
_entity.pdbx_description
1 polymer ?
#
loop_
_entity_poly.entity_id
_entity_poly.type
_entity_poly.pdbx_seq_one_letter_code
_entity_poly.pdbx_strand_id
1 'polypeptide(L)'
;MKLLFDLFPVILFFIAFKLYGIYVATAVAIVASILQVAYVYAKNKRVEKMHIITLALIVILGGATLIFQDEAFIKWKPTVVNWGFALVFLGSHYIGQKPIIRRMMDQAISLPERVWLNLSYMWIVFFIFSGIANIYVAYQYDTDTWVNFKLFGLMGLTLVFIIIQGIYISRYIKETGKQFDETEQRVMDASIETLADAELDSVSPAKSRNKPSDDKQ
;
A
#
# COMPACT_ATOMS: atom_id res chain seq x y z
N MET A 1 44.29 21.40 -2.59
CA MET A 1 44.63 20.29 -1.65
C MET A 1 43.40 19.67 -0.97
N LYS A 2 42.39 20.44 -0.51
CA LYS A 2 41.17 19.89 0.13
C LYS A 2 40.45 18.81 -0.69
N LEU A 3 40.23 19.07 -1.98
CA LEU A 3 39.45 18.18 -2.85
C LEU A 3 40.09 16.78 -3.03
N LEU A 4 41.42 16.71 -3.12
CA LEU A 4 42.16 15.44 -3.16
C LEU A 4 42.08 14.67 -1.84
N PHE A 5 42.03 15.37 -0.71
CA PHE A 5 41.91 14.78 0.61
C PHE A 5 40.48 14.27 0.85
N ASP A 6 39.47 14.98 0.36
CA ASP A 6 38.05 14.61 0.49
C ASP A 6 37.65 13.43 -0.39
N LEU A 7 38.36 13.22 -1.50
CA LEU A 7 38.17 12.09 -2.40
C LEU A 7 38.87 10.81 -1.94
N PHE A 8 39.77 10.88 -0.96
CA PHE A 8 40.59 9.74 -0.52
C PHE A 8 39.75 8.52 -0.09
N PRO A 9 38.73 8.65 0.79
CA PRO A 9 37.90 7.51 1.17
C PRO A 9 37.04 6.99 0.02
N VAL A 10 36.61 7.89 -0.87
CA VAL A 10 35.76 7.56 -2.02
C VAL A 10 36.55 6.75 -3.05
N ILE A 11 37.79 7.14 -3.34
CA ILE A 11 38.67 6.41 -4.26
C ILE A 11 38.96 5.01 -3.70
N LEU A 12 39.31 4.92 -2.41
CA LEU A 12 39.55 3.63 -1.76
C LEU A 12 38.29 2.75 -1.74
N PHE A 13 37.11 3.34 -1.51
CA PHE A 13 35.83 2.65 -1.62
C PHE A 13 35.65 2.03 -2.99
N PHE A 14 35.83 2.79 -4.07
CA PHE A 14 35.64 2.29 -5.44
C PHE A 14 36.63 1.16 -5.79
N ILE A 15 37.88 1.29 -5.37
CA ILE A 15 38.90 0.24 -5.59
C ILE A 15 38.52 -1.04 -4.85
N ALA A 16 38.19 -0.93 -3.56
CA ALA A 16 37.81 -2.07 -2.74
C ALA A 16 36.49 -2.71 -3.20
N PHE A 17 35.54 -1.90 -3.69
CA PHE A 17 34.26 -2.36 -4.24
C PHE A 17 34.46 -3.24 -5.46
N LYS A 18 35.33 -2.83 -6.39
CA LYS A 18 35.59 -3.56 -7.62
C LYS A 18 36.32 -4.89 -7.37
N LEU A 19 37.14 -4.96 -6.33
CA LEU A 19 38.00 -6.13 -6.06
C LEU A 19 37.38 -7.12 -5.07
N TYR A 20 36.66 -6.63 -4.06
CA TYR A 20 36.25 -7.42 -2.90
C TYR A 20 34.76 -7.23 -2.52
N GLY A 21 34.01 -6.46 -3.32
CA GLY A 21 32.58 -6.24 -3.13
C GLY A 21 32.22 -5.16 -2.10
N ILE A 22 30.92 -4.96 -1.92
CA ILE A 22 30.33 -3.82 -1.18
C ILE A 22 30.72 -3.79 0.29
N TYR A 23 30.86 -4.94 0.95
CA TYR A 23 31.11 -5.00 2.39
C TYR A 23 32.54 -4.57 2.74
N VAL A 24 33.53 -5.08 2.00
CA VAL A 24 34.94 -4.70 2.18
C VAL A 24 35.14 -3.25 1.77
N ALA A 25 34.45 -2.78 0.71
CA ALA A 25 34.47 -1.39 0.31
C ALA A 25 34.00 -0.44 1.41
N THR A 26 32.86 -0.73 2.03
CA THR A 26 32.32 0.08 3.12
C THR A 26 33.24 0.07 4.34
N ALA A 27 33.86 -1.07 4.67
CA ALA A 27 34.81 -1.18 5.79
C ALA A 27 36.03 -0.27 5.55
N VAL A 28 36.60 -0.36 4.34
CA VAL A 28 37.74 0.44 3.91
C VAL A 28 37.39 1.93 3.92
N ALA A 29 36.19 2.31 3.46
CA ALA A 29 35.75 3.70 3.48
C ALA A 29 35.64 4.27 4.90
N ILE A 30 35.07 3.50 5.83
CA ILE A 30 34.97 3.90 7.24
C ILE A 30 36.36 4.12 7.83
N VAL A 31 37.26 3.15 7.68
CA VAL A 31 38.63 3.24 8.22
C VAL A 31 39.38 4.41 7.59
N ALA A 32 39.28 4.59 6.26
CA ALA A 32 39.90 5.70 5.55
C ALA A 32 39.37 7.06 6.02
N SER A 33 38.05 7.21 6.20
CA SER A 33 37.45 8.44 6.71
C SER A 33 37.86 8.74 8.15
N ILE A 34 37.94 7.74 9.03
CA ILE A 34 38.42 7.92 10.41
C ILE A 34 39.87 8.41 10.41
N LEU A 35 40.75 7.75 9.66
CA LEU A 35 42.16 8.11 9.56
C LEU A 35 42.35 9.50 8.96
N GLN A 36 41.56 9.84 7.94
CA GLN A 36 41.56 11.17 7.32
C GLN A 36 41.23 12.26 8.34
N VAL A 37 40.13 12.10 9.09
CA VAL A 37 39.70 13.08 10.10
C VAL A 37 40.70 13.16 11.26
N ALA A 38 41.25 12.03 11.71
CA ALA A 38 42.28 11.99 12.74
C ALA A 38 43.55 12.72 12.31
N TYR A 39 44.00 12.54 11.07
CA TYR A 39 45.15 13.25 10.50
C TYR A 39 44.91 14.76 10.42
N VAL A 40 43.73 15.19 9.97
CA VAL A 40 43.36 16.61 9.92
C VAL A 40 43.32 17.22 11.32
N TYR A 41 42.77 16.51 12.29
CA TYR A 41 42.74 16.95 13.68
C TYR A 41 44.15 17.09 14.26
N ALA A 42 45.02 16.11 14.05
CA ALA A 42 46.40 16.13 14.56
C ALA A 42 47.22 17.29 13.96
N LYS A 43 47.05 17.58 12.67
CA LYS A 43 47.82 18.61 11.96
C LYS A 43 47.29 20.03 12.21
N ASN A 44 45.98 20.23 12.17
CA ASN A 44 45.37 21.56 12.17
C ASN A 44 44.73 21.94 13.52
N LYS A 45 44.64 21.00 14.47
CA LYS A 45 43.93 21.12 15.77
C LYS A 45 42.47 21.61 15.68
N ARG A 46 41.90 21.63 14.48
CA ARG A 46 40.53 22.03 14.17
C ARG A 46 40.02 21.15 13.04
N VAL A 47 38.85 20.54 13.23
CA VAL A 47 38.15 19.78 12.19
C VAL A 47 36.93 20.59 11.76
N GLU A 48 36.71 20.68 10.46
CA GLU A 48 35.52 21.34 9.94
C GLU A 48 34.27 20.52 10.26
N LYS A 49 33.20 21.21 10.66
CA LYS A 49 31.93 20.56 11.05
C LYS A 49 31.41 19.61 9.97
N MET A 50 31.62 19.96 8.69
CA MET A 50 31.21 19.14 7.54
C MET A 50 31.90 17.75 7.52
N HIS A 51 33.19 17.66 7.86
CA HIS A 51 33.90 16.37 7.90
C HIS A 51 33.45 15.50 9.07
N ILE A 52 33.13 16.09 10.22
CA ILE A 52 32.58 15.35 11.36
C ILE A 52 31.19 14.80 11.03
N ILE A 53 30.33 15.61 10.41
CA ILE A 53 28.99 15.19 9.98
C ILE A 53 29.09 14.04 8.97
N THR A 54 29.96 14.19 7.96
CA THR A 54 30.18 13.17 6.94
C THR A 54 30.75 11.87 7.54
N LEU A 55 31.72 11.98 8.44
CA LEU A 55 32.27 10.83 9.16
C LEU A 55 31.19 10.12 9.98
N ALA A 56 30.41 10.86 10.75
CA ALA A 56 29.31 10.30 11.54
C ALA A 56 28.31 9.57 10.65
N LEU A 57 27.95 10.15 9.49
CA LEU A 57 27.05 9.53 8.53
C LEU A 57 27.62 8.22 7.96
N ILE A 58 28.90 8.23 7.55
CA ILE A 58 29.60 7.05 7.00
C ILE A 58 29.74 5.95 8.07
N VAL A 59 30.06 6.31 9.31
CA VAL A 59 30.21 5.34 10.41
C VAL A 59 28.86 4.76 10.80
N ILE A 60 27.80 5.57 10.90
CA ILE A 60 26.48 5.08 11.30
C ILE A 60 25.85 4.24 10.19
N LEU A 61 25.77 4.75 8.97
CA LEU A 61 25.14 4.04 7.84
C LEU A 61 26.01 2.87 7.35
N GLY A 62 27.31 3.11 7.20
CA GLY A 62 28.26 2.08 6.79
C GLY A 62 28.48 1.03 7.87
N GLY A 63 28.53 1.45 9.15
CA GLY A 63 28.60 0.53 10.28
C GLY A 63 27.36 -0.33 10.41
N ALA A 64 26.16 0.22 10.21
CA ALA A 64 24.95 -0.58 10.08
C ALA A 64 25.08 -1.58 8.93
N THR A 65 25.54 -1.15 7.76
CA THR A 65 25.74 -2.04 6.60
C THR A 65 26.74 -3.18 6.88
N LEU A 66 27.75 -2.94 7.72
CA LEU A 66 28.71 -3.95 8.15
C LEU A 66 28.20 -4.86 9.27
N ILE A 67 27.45 -4.33 10.23
CA ILE A 67 26.88 -5.11 11.33
C ILE A 67 25.77 -6.03 10.82
N PHE A 68 25.00 -5.57 9.83
CA PHE A 68 23.97 -6.36 9.15
C PHE A 68 24.54 -7.25 8.03
N GLN A 69 25.84 -7.62 8.05
CA GLN A 69 26.54 -8.53 7.12
C GLN A 69 25.95 -9.95 7.08
N ASP A 70 24.69 -10.07 6.68
CA ASP A 70 23.96 -11.32 6.78
C ASP A 70 23.02 -11.44 5.57
N GLU A 71 22.95 -12.64 4.98
CA GLU A 71 21.92 -12.98 4.01
C GLU A 71 20.53 -12.66 4.57
N ALA A 72 20.37 -12.76 5.90
CA ALA A 72 19.17 -12.32 6.60
C ALA A 72 18.78 -10.88 6.22
N PHE A 73 19.70 -9.91 6.13
CA PHE A 73 19.33 -8.53 5.79
C PHE A 73 18.79 -8.40 4.34
N ILE A 74 19.33 -9.18 3.40
CA ILE A 74 18.82 -9.25 2.01
C ILE A 74 17.44 -9.92 2.00
N LYS A 75 17.26 -10.98 2.79
CA LYS A 75 16.02 -11.72 2.94
C LYS A 75 14.93 -10.93 3.67
N TRP A 76 15.29 -9.98 4.53
CA TRP A 76 14.36 -9.11 5.27
C TRP A 76 13.82 -7.94 4.46
N LYS A 77 14.52 -7.50 3.40
CA LYS A 77 14.06 -6.39 2.53
C LYS A 77 12.60 -6.55 2.07
N PRO A 78 12.16 -7.70 1.50
CA PRO A 78 10.76 -7.89 1.13
C PRO A 78 9.78 -7.80 2.31
N THR A 79 10.15 -8.32 3.48
CA THR A 79 9.25 -8.31 4.64
C THR A 79 9.05 -6.92 5.23
N VAL A 80 10.13 -6.15 5.38
CA VAL A 80 10.03 -4.77 5.87
C VAL A 80 9.17 -3.94 4.93
N VAL A 81 9.33 -4.14 3.61
CA VAL A 81 8.50 -3.47 2.59
C VAL A 81 7.04 -3.89 2.69
N ASN A 82 6.75 -5.20 2.76
CA ASN A 82 5.38 -5.70 2.88
C ASN A 82 4.68 -5.21 4.15
N TRP A 83 5.34 -5.28 5.30
CA TRP A 83 4.76 -4.77 6.56
C TRP A 83 4.65 -3.25 6.57
N GLY A 84 5.59 -2.54 5.94
CA GLY A 84 5.48 -1.11 5.67
C GLY A 84 4.23 -0.78 4.87
N PHE A 85 3.97 -1.51 3.78
CA PHE A 85 2.71 -1.37 3.04
C PHE A 85 1.50 -1.70 3.92
N ALA A 86 1.51 -2.79 4.68
CA ALA A 86 0.41 -3.11 5.60
C ALA A 86 0.12 -1.97 6.58
N LEU A 87 1.15 -1.35 7.16
CA LEU A 87 1.02 -0.19 8.04
C LEU A 87 0.50 1.05 7.31
N VAL A 88 0.96 1.32 6.08
CA VAL A 88 0.46 2.43 5.26
C VAL A 88 -1.01 2.22 4.92
N PHE A 89 -1.41 1.00 4.55
CA PHE A 89 -2.80 0.65 4.27
C PHE A 89 -3.68 0.79 5.52
N LEU A 90 -3.20 0.31 6.68
CA LEU A 90 -3.89 0.42 7.95
C LEU A 90 -3.98 1.88 8.42
N GLY A 91 -2.89 2.64 8.31
CA GLY A 91 -2.85 4.08 8.61
C GLY A 91 -3.74 4.90 7.68
N SER A 92 -3.91 4.48 6.42
CA SER A 92 -4.83 5.14 5.48
C SER A 92 -6.29 5.09 5.93
N HIS A 93 -6.64 4.12 6.78
CA HIS A 93 -7.97 4.02 7.37
C HIS A 93 -8.25 5.13 8.40
N TYR A 94 -7.20 5.67 9.02
CA TYR A 94 -7.28 6.69 10.07
C TYR A 94 -6.87 8.09 9.60
N ILE A 95 -5.97 8.19 8.61
CA ILE A 95 -5.37 9.46 8.13
C ILE A 95 -5.91 9.90 6.76
N GLY A 96 -6.92 9.22 6.21
CA GLY A 96 -7.56 9.60 4.97
C GLY A 96 -9.03 9.22 4.94
N GLN A 97 -9.91 10.14 4.51
CA GLN A 97 -11.35 9.88 4.40
C GLN A 97 -11.72 8.68 3.48
N LYS A 98 -10.75 8.12 2.75
CA LYS A 98 -10.91 6.98 1.84
C LYS A 98 -9.68 6.06 1.89
N PRO A 99 -9.85 4.72 1.95
CA PRO A 99 -8.75 3.76 1.85
C PRO A 99 -7.92 3.94 0.58
N ILE A 100 -6.63 3.60 0.62
CA ILE A 100 -5.72 3.73 -0.55
C ILE A 100 -6.24 2.97 -1.78
N ILE A 101 -6.75 1.74 -1.60
CA ILE A 101 -7.33 0.97 -2.72
C ILE A 101 -8.47 1.71 -3.39
N ARG A 102 -9.35 2.36 -2.60
CA ARG A 102 -10.42 3.19 -3.15
C ARG A 102 -9.84 4.34 -3.97
N ARG A 103 -8.81 5.03 -3.50
CA ARG A 103 -8.19 6.13 -4.27
C ARG A 103 -7.57 5.68 -5.59
N MET A 104 -7.01 4.47 -5.63
CA MET A 104 -6.39 3.91 -6.84
C MET A 104 -7.42 3.38 -7.85
N MET A 105 -8.57 2.90 -7.37
CA MET A 105 -9.56 2.20 -8.20
C MET A 105 -10.94 2.91 -8.30
N ASP A 106 -11.15 4.06 -7.62
CA ASP A 106 -12.42 4.83 -7.63
C ASP A 106 -12.83 5.20 -9.06
N GLN A 107 -11.85 5.39 -9.95
CA GLN A 107 -12.08 5.79 -11.35
C GLN A 107 -12.49 4.61 -12.25
N ALA A 108 -12.18 3.38 -11.85
CA ALA A 108 -12.40 2.19 -12.68
C ALA A 108 -13.67 1.43 -12.28
N ILE A 109 -14.06 1.46 -11.00
CA ILE A 109 -15.18 0.66 -10.47
C ILE A 109 -15.88 1.45 -9.36
N SER A 110 -17.21 1.53 -9.39
CA SER A 110 -18.02 2.04 -8.27
C SER A 110 -18.44 0.89 -7.35
N LEU A 111 -18.03 0.95 -6.09
CA LEU A 111 -18.41 -0.03 -5.06
C LEU A 111 -18.90 0.66 -3.78
N PRO A 112 -19.78 0.00 -2.99
CA PRO A 112 -20.19 0.51 -1.68
C PRO A 112 -19.00 0.72 -0.74
N GLU A 113 -19.08 1.72 0.14
CA GLU A 113 -17.96 2.08 1.05
C GLU A 113 -17.48 0.92 1.91
N ARG A 114 -18.40 0.06 2.38
CA ARG A 114 -18.08 -1.13 3.16
C ARG A 114 -17.20 -2.13 2.40
N VAL A 115 -17.43 -2.28 1.09
CA VAL A 115 -16.67 -3.20 0.24
C VAL A 115 -15.23 -2.68 0.06
N TRP A 116 -15.04 -1.37 -0.06
CA TRP A 116 -13.71 -0.75 -0.10
C TRP A 116 -12.90 -0.97 1.18
N LEU A 117 -13.56 -0.92 2.34
CA LEU A 117 -12.91 -1.22 3.62
C LEU A 117 -12.50 -2.70 3.68
N ASN A 118 -13.39 -3.62 3.31
CA ASN A 118 -13.08 -5.04 3.26
C ASN A 118 -11.91 -5.34 2.30
N LEU A 119 -11.89 -4.73 1.12
CA LEU A 119 -10.77 -4.80 0.18
C LEU A 119 -9.47 -4.31 0.82
N SER A 120 -9.51 -3.19 1.54
CA SER A 120 -8.36 -2.69 2.29
C SER A 120 -7.86 -3.69 3.33
N TYR A 121 -8.75 -4.34 4.07
CA TYR A 121 -8.37 -5.40 5.02
C TYR A 121 -7.78 -6.62 4.32
N MET A 122 -8.32 -7.03 3.16
CA MET A 122 -7.75 -8.14 2.38
C MET A 122 -6.30 -7.85 1.98
N TRP A 123 -6.00 -6.63 1.55
CA TRP A 123 -4.62 -6.22 1.23
C TRP A 123 -3.72 -6.16 2.47
N ILE A 124 -4.20 -5.64 3.60
CA ILE A 124 -3.44 -5.63 4.86
C ILE A 124 -3.08 -7.06 5.28
N VAL A 125 -4.05 -7.97 5.29
CA VAL A 125 -3.86 -9.38 5.64
C VAL A 125 -2.90 -10.04 4.65
N PHE A 126 -3.05 -9.77 3.34
CA PHE A 126 -2.15 -10.29 2.32
C PHE A 126 -0.70 -9.84 2.53
N PHE A 127 -0.46 -8.55 2.79
CA PHE A 127 0.89 -8.03 3.02
C PHE A 127 1.51 -8.58 4.30
N ILE A 128 0.74 -8.71 5.38
CA ILE A 128 1.21 -9.33 6.63
C ILE A 128 1.57 -10.79 6.38
N PHE A 129 0.66 -11.55 5.75
CA PHE A 129 0.85 -12.96 5.43
C PHE A 129 2.05 -13.18 4.51
N SER A 130 2.18 -12.38 3.46
CA SER A 130 3.31 -12.41 2.52
C SER A 130 4.64 -12.10 3.21
N GLY A 131 4.67 -11.12 4.12
CA GLY A 131 5.84 -10.82 4.94
C GLY A 131 6.22 -11.96 5.91
N ILE A 132 5.24 -12.61 6.53
CA ILE A 132 5.44 -13.78 7.40
C ILE A 132 5.94 -14.97 6.58
N ALA A 133 5.32 -15.27 5.44
CA ALA A 133 5.73 -16.36 4.56
C ALA A 133 7.16 -16.15 4.03
N ASN A 134 7.53 -14.91 3.69
CA ASN A 134 8.91 -14.58 3.29
C ASN A 134 9.92 -14.82 4.41
N ILE A 135 9.63 -14.40 5.66
CA ILE A 135 10.51 -14.67 6.81
C ILE A 135 10.59 -16.18 7.07
N TYR A 136 9.46 -16.88 7.07
CA TYR A 136 9.41 -18.32 7.30
C TYR A 136 10.32 -19.07 6.32
N VAL A 137 10.22 -18.76 5.03
CA VAL A 137 11.08 -19.39 4.02
C VAL A 137 12.53 -18.94 4.15
N ALA A 138 12.76 -17.66 4.47
CA ALA A 138 14.09 -17.10 4.64
C ALA A 138 14.92 -17.75 5.76
N TYR A 139 14.27 -18.15 6.86
CA TYR A 139 14.94 -18.77 8.01
C TYR A 139 14.98 -20.30 7.95
N GLN A 140 14.04 -20.93 7.24
CA GLN A 140 13.93 -22.38 7.23
C GLN A 140 14.65 -23.07 6.05
N TYR A 141 14.96 -22.31 4.99
CA TYR A 141 15.55 -22.84 3.75
C TYR A 141 16.81 -22.07 3.33
N ASP A 142 17.57 -22.69 2.44
CA ASP A 142 18.76 -22.12 1.80
C ASP A 142 18.41 -20.97 0.85
N THR A 143 19.44 -20.21 0.45
CA THR A 143 19.27 -18.98 -0.34
C THR A 143 18.73 -19.24 -1.74
N ASP A 144 19.08 -20.35 -2.38
CA ASP A 144 18.56 -20.70 -3.71
C ASP A 144 17.07 -21.03 -3.65
N THR A 145 16.65 -21.80 -2.64
CA THR A 145 15.22 -22.05 -2.36
C THR A 145 14.47 -20.75 -2.05
N TRP A 146 15.06 -19.83 -1.27
CA TRP A 146 14.45 -18.54 -0.97
C TRP A 146 14.30 -17.65 -2.23
N VAL A 147 15.30 -17.61 -3.12
CA VAL A 147 15.20 -16.86 -4.39
C VAL A 147 14.07 -17.41 -5.24
N ASN A 148 13.95 -18.74 -5.37
CA ASN A 148 12.86 -19.38 -6.09
C ASN A 148 11.49 -19.11 -5.46
N PHE A 149 11.39 -19.16 -4.13
CA PHE A 149 10.17 -18.77 -3.43
C PHE A 149 9.81 -17.30 -3.66
N LYS A 150 10.80 -16.41 -3.64
CA LYS A 150 10.56 -14.99 -3.90
C LYS A 150 10.08 -14.74 -5.33
N LEU A 151 10.65 -15.43 -6.31
CA LEU A 151 10.31 -15.23 -7.72
C LEU A 151 9.00 -15.92 -8.09
N PHE A 152 8.83 -17.19 -7.73
CA PHE A 152 7.68 -18.01 -8.15
C PHE A 152 6.62 -18.14 -7.07
N GLY A 153 7.03 -18.32 -5.80
CA GLY A 153 6.12 -18.47 -4.67
C GLY A 153 5.32 -17.20 -4.38
N LEU A 154 6.01 -16.07 -4.14
CA LEU A 154 5.34 -14.78 -3.90
C LEU A 154 4.54 -14.29 -5.12
N MET A 155 5.04 -14.53 -6.34
CA MET A 155 4.30 -14.21 -7.56
C MET A 155 3.03 -15.06 -7.67
N GLY A 156 3.11 -16.37 -7.46
CA GLY A 156 1.95 -17.26 -7.46
C GLY A 156 0.93 -16.89 -6.38
N LEU A 157 1.39 -16.56 -5.19
CA LEU A 157 0.57 -16.10 -4.08
C LEU A 157 -0.15 -14.78 -4.42
N THR A 158 0.54 -13.86 -5.11
CA THR A 158 -0.06 -12.62 -5.63
C THR A 158 -1.10 -12.89 -6.71
N LEU A 159 -0.84 -13.82 -7.64
CA LEU A 159 -1.81 -14.18 -8.67
C LEU A 159 -3.09 -14.78 -8.08
N VAL A 160 -2.96 -15.69 -7.13
CA VAL A 160 -4.11 -16.27 -6.40
C VAL A 160 -4.89 -15.18 -5.68
N PHE A 161 -4.19 -14.25 -5.02
CA PHE A 161 -4.83 -13.12 -4.35
C PHE A 161 -5.61 -12.23 -5.31
N ILE A 162 -5.03 -11.88 -6.47
CA ILE A 162 -5.71 -11.08 -7.50
C ILE A 162 -6.97 -11.79 -8.02
N ILE A 163 -6.90 -13.11 -8.24
CA ILE A 163 -8.06 -13.90 -8.68
C ILE A 163 -9.17 -13.87 -7.61
N ILE A 164 -8.83 -14.11 -6.34
CA ILE A 164 -9.78 -14.05 -5.23
C ILE A 164 -10.40 -12.66 -5.11
N GLN A 165 -9.57 -11.61 -5.20
CA GLN A 165 -10.02 -10.22 -5.17
C GLN A 165 -10.96 -9.90 -6.35
N GLY A 166 -10.63 -10.37 -7.56
CA GLY A 166 -11.43 -10.19 -8.75
C GLY A 166 -12.80 -10.85 -8.63
N ILE A 167 -12.85 -12.10 -8.15
CA ILE A 167 -14.11 -12.80 -7.88
C ILE A 167 -14.93 -12.05 -6.83
N TYR A 168 -14.30 -11.62 -5.74
CA TYR A 168 -14.96 -10.85 -4.68
C TYR A 168 -15.59 -9.57 -5.24
N ILE A 169 -14.84 -8.76 -6.00
CA ILE A 169 -15.36 -7.53 -6.63
C ILE A 169 -16.51 -7.84 -7.60
N SER A 170 -16.37 -8.86 -8.44
CA SER A 170 -17.38 -9.22 -9.45
C SER A 170 -18.75 -9.53 -8.85
N ARG A 171 -18.78 -10.08 -7.63
CA ARG A 171 -20.01 -10.39 -6.91
C ARG A 171 -20.76 -9.11 -6.51
N TYR A 172 -20.06 -8.10 -6.02
CA TYR A 172 -20.68 -6.84 -5.59
C TYR A 172 -21.12 -5.95 -6.75
N ILE A 173 -20.44 -6.02 -7.91
CA ILE A 173 -20.90 -5.31 -9.11
C ILE A 173 -22.26 -5.87 -9.58
N LYS A 174 -22.43 -7.20 -9.60
CA LYS A 174 -23.70 -7.84 -9.98
C LYS A 174 -24.84 -7.54 -9.01
N GLU A 175 -24.55 -7.53 -7.72
CA GLU A 175 -25.55 -7.30 -6.67
C GLU A 175 -26.06 -5.85 -6.66
N THR A 176 -25.16 -4.88 -6.90
CA THR A 176 -25.52 -3.46 -7.06
C THR A 176 -26.41 -3.24 -8.29
N GLY A 177 -26.11 -3.88 -9.43
CA GLY A 177 -26.92 -3.78 -10.64
C GLY A 177 -28.32 -4.37 -10.45
N LYS A 178 -28.43 -5.56 -9.85
CA LYS A 178 -29.71 -6.22 -9.60
C LYS A 178 -30.63 -5.40 -8.70
N GLN A 179 -30.07 -4.77 -7.66
CA GLN A 179 -30.85 -3.93 -6.75
C GLN A 179 -31.34 -2.63 -7.40
N PHE A 180 -30.57 -2.08 -8.35
CA PHE A 180 -30.98 -0.92 -9.13
C PHE A 180 -32.17 -1.26 -10.04
N ASP A 181 -32.08 -2.37 -10.78
CA ASP A 181 -33.16 -2.85 -11.66
C ASP A 181 -34.47 -3.13 -10.90
N GLU A 182 -34.40 -3.81 -9.74
CA GLU A 182 -35.57 -4.09 -8.90
C GLU A 182 -36.22 -2.81 -8.34
N THR A 183 -35.40 -1.79 -8.01
CA THR A 183 -35.90 -0.52 -7.48
C THR A 183 -36.55 0.32 -8.59
N GLU A 184 -35.93 0.39 -9.76
CA GLU A 184 -36.48 1.09 -10.93
C GLU A 184 -37.80 0.47 -11.37
N GLN A 185 -37.86 -0.86 -11.44
CA GLN A 185 -39.08 -1.58 -11.80
C GLN A 185 -40.22 -1.33 -10.80
N ARG A 186 -39.94 -1.36 -9.49
CA ARG A 186 -40.94 -1.00 -8.46
C ARG A 186 -41.44 0.43 -8.56
N VAL A 187 -40.55 1.39 -8.83
CA VAL A 187 -40.94 2.80 -8.97
C VAL A 187 -41.78 3.00 -10.23
N MET A 188 -41.45 2.33 -11.33
CA MET A 188 -42.23 2.35 -12.55
C MET A 188 -43.63 1.79 -12.32
N ASP A 189 -43.74 0.61 -11.70
CA ASP A 189 -45.01 -0.05 -11.39
C ASP A 189 -45.90 0.82 -10.49
N ALA A 190 -45.33 1.39 -9.42
CA ALA A 190 -46.04 2.28 -8.51
C ALA A 190 -46.48 3.59 -9.20
N SER A 191 -45.68 4.11 -10.12
CA SER A 191 -46.03 5.31 -10.90
C SER A 191 -47.17 5.02 -11.87
N ILE A 192 -47.17 3.85 -12.53
CA ILE A 192 -48.27 3.42 -13.41
C ILE A 192 -49.56 3.24 -12.62
N GLU A 193 -49.51 2.60 -11.45
CA GLU A 193 -50.68 2.44 -10.57
C GLU A 193 -51.23 3.80 -10.14
N THR A 194 -50.36 4.72 -9.71
CA THR A 194 -50.77 6.07 -9.30
C THR A 194 -51.39 6.87 -10.46
N LEU A 195 -50.84 6.76 -11.68
CA LEU A 195 -51.39 7.41 -12.87
C LEU A 195 -52.71 6.78 -13.31
N ALA A 196 -52.85 5.45 -13.19
CA ALA A 196 -54.08 4.75 -13.47
C ALA A 196 -55.20 5.15 -12.50
N ASP A 197 -54.89 5.26 -11.21
CA ASP A 197 -55.84 5.74 -10.20
C ASP A 197 -56.25 7.20 -10.45
N ALA A 198 -55.29 8.07 -10.80
CA ALA A 198 -55.58 9.46 -11.13
C ALA A 198 -56.43 9.61 -12.41
N GLU A 199 -56.23 8.77 -13.42
CA GLU A 199 -57.04 8.73 -14.63
C GLU A 199 -58.44 8.14 -14.36
N LEU A 200 -58.54 7.11 -13.52
CA LEU A 200 -59.82 6.55 -13.07
C LEU A 200 -60.65 7.60 -12.31
N ASP A 201 -60.03 8.40 -11.45
CA ASP A 201 -60.67 9.49 -10.73
C ASP A 201 -61.04 10.68 -11.64
N SER A 202 -60.27 10.93 -12.71
CA SER A 202 -60.57 11.99 -13.67
C SER A 202 -61.72 11.62 -14.63
N VAL A 203 -61.86 10.33 -14.95
CA VAL A 203 -62.89 9.77 -15.84
C VAL A 203 -64.18 9.40 -15.09
N SER A 204 -64.13 9.29 -13.76
CA SER A 204 -65.32 9.05 -12.92
C SER A 204 -66.16 10.34 -12.79
N PRO A 205 -67.35 10.42 -13.43
CA PRO A 205 -68.18 11.61 -13.30
C PRO A 205 -68.67 11.69 -11.86
N ALA A 206 -68.37 12.81 -11.19
CA ALA A 206 -68.81 13.12 -9.85
C ALA A 206 -70.25 12.64 -9.64
N LYS A 207 -70.41 11.54 -8.89
CA LYS A 207 -71.72 10.97 -8.58
C LYS A 207 -72.51 12.06 -7.89
N SER A 208 -73.57 12.51 -8.57
CA SER A 208 -74.38 13.65 -8.18
C SER A 208 -74.76 13.52 -6.71
N ARG A 209 -74.34 14.52 -5.93
CA ARG A 209 -74.78 14.71 -4.56
C ARG A 209 -76.21 15.25 -4.62
N ASN A 210 -77.16 14.40 -5.03
CA ASN A 210 -78.59 14.65 -4.83
C ASN A 210 -78.86 14.56 -3.34
N LYS A 211 -78.75 15.70 -2.67
CA LYS A 211 -79.27 15.90 -1.32
C LYS A 211 -80.76 16.20 -1.48
N PRO A 212 -81.69 15.38 -0.97
CA PRO A 212 -83.10 15.75 -0.96
C PRO A 212 -83.23 17.01 -0.11
N SER A 213 -83.83 18.04 -0.68
CA SER A 213 -84.40 19.14 0.07
C SER A 213 -85.54 18.57 0.90
N ASP A 214 -85.27 18.29 2.18
CA ASP A 214 -86.33 18.14 3.17
C ASP A 214 -86.95 19.52 3.39
N ASP A 215 -88.00 19.75 2.61
CA ASP A 215 -89.09 20.64 2.96
C ASP A 215 -89.88 19.97 4.10
N LYS A 216 -89.91 20.61 5.28
CA LYS A 216 -91.04 20.55 6.24
C LYS A 216 -90.78 21.42 7.48
N GLN A 217 -91.64 22.45 7.56
CA GLN A 217 -92.26 23.09 8.74
C GLN A 217 -91.39 23.92 9.68
#